data_AF-A0A840WE36-F1
#
_entry.id   AF-A0A840WE36-F1
#
_cell.length_a   1.000
_cell.length_b   1.000
_cell.length_c   1.000
_cell.angle_alpha   90.00
_cell.angle_beta   90.00
_cell.angle_gamma   90.00
#
_symmetry.space_group_name_H-M   'P 1'
#
loop_
_entity.id
_entity.type
_entity.pdbx_description
1 polymer ?
#
loop_
_entity_poly.entity_id
_entity_poly.type
_entity_poly.pdbx_seq_one_letter_code
_entity_poly.pdbx_strand_id
1 'polypeptide(L)'
;MNDSPSLTLVIVIGVLVAVGVVLLLERSLTRVLLGFIVMSNGVNLMIMAMAGQPGGPPILWFNDADEMSDPLPQFMVLTAIVITLGITAFLLALAYRSWQLEGNDEVQDDAEDLRIAQGEGRRAVRQRFLKERRRLRADIRRQRAELQATIAAADAQELAEQARIKAEIAAAQAELARFEVAAEDGRSDEQSEETVRQLTDRQQSMVNQVTELRGRIRLGRKRLREHRRADRAAERELWRELRRRIRSQRRKARQTMRAERERLARAEDSELQGND
;
A
#
# COMPACT_ATOMS: atom_id res chain seq x y z
N MET A 1 56.35 -50.39 10.50
CA MET A 1 56.26 -49.57 9.27
C MET A 1 55.49 -48.30 9.62
N ASN A 2 55.69 -47.21 8.89
CA ASN A 2 54.89 -46.00 9.11
C ASN A 2 53.48 -46.24 8.55
N ASP A 3 52.54 -46.64 9.40
CA ASP A 3 51.14 -46.91 9.06
C ASP A 3 50.33 -45.61 8.83
N SER A 4 51.02 -44.47 8.71
CA SER A 4 50.43 -43.14 8.57
C SER A 4 50.71 -42.56 7.18
N PRO A 5 49.71 -41.94 6.52
CA PRO A 5 49.92 -41.27 5.25
C PRO A 5 51.02 -40.22 5.40
N SER A 6 51.91 -40.14 4.40
CA SER A 6 53.02 -39.17 4.45
C SER A 6 52.48 -37.75 4.59
N LEU A 7 53.07 -36.95 5.48
CA LEU A 7 52.66 -35.57 5.72
C LEU A 7 52.65 -34.75 4.42
N THR A 8 53.62 -35.01 3.54
CA THR A 8 53.69 -34.42 2.19
C THR A 8 52.46 -34.72 1.36
N LEU A 9 52.00 -35.98 1.34
CA LEU A 9 50.79 -36.38 0.60
C LEU A 9 49.55 -35.67 1.13
N VAL A 10 49.40 -35.57 2.46
CA VAL A 10 48.29 -34.86 3.10
C VAL A 10 48.28 -33.38 2.72
N ILE A 11 49.46 -32.73 2.72
CA ILE A 11 49.59 -31.33 2.30
C ILE A 11 49.22 -31.16 0.82
N VAL A 12 49.70 -32.05 -0.06
CA VAL A 12 49.40 -32.01 -1.50
C VAL A 12 47.89 -32.15 -1.74
N ILE A 13 47.22 -33.08 -1.06
CA ILE A 13 45.76 -33.24 -1.12
C ILE A 13 45.06 -31.95 -0.68
N GLY A 14 45.46 -31.40 0.47
CA GLY A 14 44.88 -30.15 0.99
C GLY A 14 45.03 -28.98 0.04
N VAL A 15 46.20 -28.82 -0.58
CA VAL A 15 46.46 -27.77 -1.57
C VAL A 15 45.62 -27.97 -2.83
N LEU A 16 45.55 -29.19 -3.37
CA LEU A 16 44.72 -29.51 -4.55
C LEU A 16 43.24 -29.18 -4.29
N VAL A 17 42.70 -29.58 -3.13
CA VAL A 17 41.31 -29.29 -2.76
C VAL A 17 41.11 -27.79 -2.56
N ALA A 18 42.02 -27.09 -1.88
CA ALA A 18 41.92 -25.65 -1.67
C ALA A 18 41.97 -24.86 -2.99
N VAL A 19 42.90 -25.19 -3.88
CA VAL A 19 43.00 -24.59 -5.22
C VAL A 19 41.73 -24.88 -6.03
N GLY A 20 41.22 -26.11 -5.97
CA GLY A 20 39.97 -26.48 -6.60
C GLY A 20 38.79 -25.62 -6.12
N VAL A 21 38.62 -25.47 -4.80
CA VAL A 21 37.56 -24.64 -4.21
C VAL A 21 37.70 -23.17 -4.61
N VAL A 22 38.91 -22.61 -4.59
CA VAL A 22 39.14 -21.22 -5.02
C VAL A 22 38.75 -21.02 -6.49
N LEU A 23 39.12 -21.95 -7.36
CA LEU A 23 38.77 -21.90 -8.77
C LEU A 23 37.27 -22.12 -9.03
N LEU A 24 36.56 -22.86 -8.19
CA LEU A 24 35.10 -23.03 -8.27
C LEU A 24 34.32 -21.76 -7.90
N LEU A 25 34.92 -20.84 -7.14
CA LEU A 25 34.31 -19.56 -6.76
C LEU A 25 34.52 -18.45 -7.81
N GLU A 26 35.25 -18.74 -8.89
CA GLU A 26 35.48 -17.80 -9.98
C GLU A 26 34.25 -17.66 -10.89
N ARG A 27 34.16 -16.51 -11.58
CA ARG A 27 33.05 -16.24 -12.52
C ARG A 27 33.23 -16.89 -13.89
N SER A 28 34.46 -17.21 -14.28
CA SER A 28 34.74 -17.84 -15.58
C SER A 28 34.46 -19.34 -15.53
N LEU A 29 33.62 -19.82 -16.46
CA LEU A 29 33.24 -21.22 -16.57
C LEU A 29 34.45 -22.13 -16.85
N THR A 30 35.45 -21.63 -17.58
CA THR A 30 36.72 -22.34 -17.79
C THR A 30 37.50 -22.51 -16.48
N ARG A 31 37.51 -21.49 -15.60
CA ARG A 31 38.14 -21.60 -14.27
C ARG A 31 37.41 -22.58 -13.37
N VAL A 32 36.07 -22.56 -13.39
CA VAL A 32 35.23 -23.53 -12.67
C VAL A 32 35.53 -24.96 -13.15
N LEU A 33 35.66 -25.19 -14.46
CA LEU A 33 36.04 -26.48 -15.04
C LEU A 33 37.41 -26.96 -14.55
N LEU A 34 38.42 -26.08 -14.60
CA LEU A 34 39.76 -26.38 -14.09
C LEU A 34 39.73 -26.67 -12.58
N GLY A 35 38.92 -25.92 -11.81
CA GLY A 35 38.70 -26.16 -10.39
C GLY A 35 38.15 -27.55 -10.11
N PHE A 36 37.15 -27.98 -10.89
CA PHE A 36 36.57 -29.33 -10.77
C PHE A 36 37.59 -30.43 -11.08
N ILE A 37 38.40 -30.26 -12.13
CA ILE A 37 39.46 -31.23 -12.50
C ILE A 37 40.50 -31.33 -11.38
N VAL A 38 41.01 -30.19 -10.89
CA VAL A 38 42.04 -30.15 -9.84
C VAL A 38 41.51 -30.72 -8.52
N MET A 39 40.28 -30.34 -8.13
CA MET A 39 39.61 -30.86 -6.93
C MET A 39 39.39 -32.37 -7.02
N SER A 40 38.90 -32.88 -8.16
CA SER A 40 38.69 -34.31 -8.38
C SER A 40 39.98 -35.11 -8.24
N ASN A 41 41.10 -34.61 -8.80
CA ASN A 41 42.41 -35.22 -8.58
C ASN A 41 42.81 -35.25 -7.10
N GLY A 42 42.56 -34.17 -6.35
CA GLY A 42 42.77 -34.13 -4.90
C GLY A 42 41.94 -35.16 -4.14
N VAL A 43 40.66 -35.32 -4.50
CA VAL A 43 39.75 -36.32 -3.91
C VAL A 43 40.20 -37.74 -4.25
N ASN A 44 40.62 -38.02 -5.48
CA ASN A 44 41.15 -39.33 -5.88
C ASN A 44 42.39 -39.70 -5.07
N LEU A 45 43.31 -38.75 -4.86
CA LEU A 45 44.47 -38.95 -4.00
C LEU A 45 44.07 -39.13 -2.53
N MET A 46 43.02 -38.45 -2.06
CA MET A 46 42.49 -38.62 -0.70
C MET A 46 41.95 -40.04 -0.48
N ILE A 47 41.19 -40.58 -1.44
CA ILE A 47 40.69 -41.95 -1.40
C ILE A 47 41.87 -42.94 -1.36
N MET A 48 42.88 -42.71 -2.20
CA MET A 48 44.08 -43.58 -2.21
C MET A 48 44.90 -43.47 -0.91
N ALA A 49 44.97 -42.29 -0.30
CA ALA A 49 45.66 -42.11 0.98
C ALA A 49 44.94 -42.82 2.15
N MET A 50 43.64 -43.06 2.03
CA MET A 50 42.84 -43.81 3.01
C MET A 50 42.89 -45.34 2.78
N ALA A 51 43.42 -45.79 1.65
CA ALA A 51 43.45 -47.21 1.22
C ALA A 51 44.39 -48.12 2.03
N GLY A 52 45.15 -47.57 3.00
CA GLY A 52 46.04 -48.35 3.85
C GLY A 52 47.43 -48.59 3.25
N GLN A 53 48.06 -49.71 3.63
CA GLN A 53 49.47 -49.97 3.36
C GLN A 53 49.76 -50.19 1.87
N PRO A 54 50.83 -49.58 1.31
CA PRO A 54 51.25 -49.85 -0.07
C PRO A 54 51.63 -51.33 -0.23
N GLY A 55 50.96 -52.02 -1.15
CA GLY A 55 51.25 -53.40 -1.53
C GLY A 55 51.53 -53.54 -3.03
N GLY A 56 51.79 -54.76 -3.47
CA GLY A 56 51.89 -55.12 -4.88
C GLY A 56 50.54 -55.01 -5.60
N PRO A 57 50.54 -54.99 -6.95
CA PRO A 57 49.32 -54.90 -7.74
C PRO A 57 48.34 -56.03 -7.40
N PRO A 58 47.02 -55.77 -7.29
CA PRO A 58 46.02 -56.77 -6.93
C PRO A 58 45.66 -57.63 -8.14
N ILE A 59 46.65 -58.38 -8.64
CA ILE A 59 46.54 -59.29 -9.76
C ILE A 59 46.80 -60.68 -9.22
N LEU A 60 45.83 -61.57 -9.40
CA LEU A 60 45.97 -62.98 -9.04
C LEU A 60 47.23 -63.54 -9.73
N TRP A 61 47.93 -64.47 -9.07
CA TRP A 61 49.13 -65.15 -9.59
C TRP A 61 50.40 -64.30 -9.67
N PHE A 62 50.38 -63.03 -9.23
CA PHE A 62 51.53 -62.12 -9.28
C PHE A 62 52.17 -61.84 -7.90
N ASN A 63 51.36 -61.77 -6.83
CA ASN A 63 51.80 -61.59 -5.44
C ASN A 63 50.97 -62.51 -4.53
N ASP A 64 51.43 -62.75 -3.30
CA ASP A 64 50.60 -63.39 -2.27
C ASP A 64 49.50 -62.43 -1.79
N ALA A 65 48.36 -62.97 -1.34
CA ALA A 65 47.18 -62.16 -0.99
C ALA A 65 47.47 -61.11 0.11
N ASP A 66 48.39 -61.41 1.02
CA ASP A 66 48.80 -60.54 2.12
C ASP A 66 49.77 -59.43 1.69
N GLU A 67 50.34 -59.53 0.48
CA GLU A 67 51.24 -58.53 -0.09
C GLU A 67 50.53 -57.62 -1.11
N MET A 68 49.26 -57.88 -1.43
CA MET A 68 48.49 -57.07 -2.37
C MET A 68 47.94 -55.80 -1.73
N SER A 69 47.96 -54.70 -2.49
CA SER A 69 47.19 -53.49 -2.14
C SER A 69 45.68 -53.74 -2.19
N ASP A 70 44.90 -53.06 -1.34
CA ASP A 70 43.43 -53.19 -1.32
C ASP A 70 42.83 -52.80 -2.70
N PRO A 71 42.11 -53.71 -3.38
CA PRO A 71 41.50 -53.43 -4.67
C PRO A 71 40.29 -52.50 -4.59
N LEU A 72 39.63 -52.38 -3.42
CA LEU A 72 38.38 -51.63 -3.29
C LEU A 72 38.57 -50.12 -3.58
N PRO A 73 39.54 -49.41 -2.95
CA PRO A 73 39.81 -48.00 -3.26
C PRO A 73 40.23 -47.78 -4.72
N GLN A 74 40.90 -48.76 -5.34
CA GLN A 74 41.34 -48.65 -6.75
C GLN A 74 40.16 -48.63 -7.72
N PHE A 75 39.15 -49.49 -7.50
CA PHE A 75 37.92 -49.46 -8.29
C PHE A 75 37.12 -48.18 -8.06
N MET A 76 37.09 -47.67 -6.82
CA MET A 76 36.45 -46.39 -6.51
C MET A 76 37.11 -45.23 -7.25
N VAL A 77 38.44 -45.17 -7.29
CA VAL A 77 39.16 -44.13 -8.03
C VAL A 77 38.95 -44.27 -9.55
N LEU A 78 38.97 -45.49 -10.09
CA LEU A 78 38.71 -45.70 -11.53
C LEU A 78 37.32 -45.19 -11.95
N THR A 79 36.30 -45.50 -11.16
CA THR A 79 34.93 -45.02 -11.40
C THR A 79 34.82 -43.51 -11.24
N ALA A 80 35.45 -42.92 -10.22
CA ALA A 80 35.51 -41.47 -10.04
C ALA A 80 36.17 -40.75 -11.23
N ILE A 81 37.26 -41.31 -11.78
CA ILE A 81 37.96 -40.75 -12.96
C ILE A 81 37.04 -40.73 -14.18
N VAL A 82 36.33 -41.82 -14.47
CA VAL A 82 35.43 -41.91 -15.64
C VAL A 82 34.24 -40.96 -15.49
N ILE A 83 33.66 -40.85 -14.29
CA ILE A 83 32.58 -39.89 -14.02
C ILE A 83 33.09 -38.45 -14.18
N THR A 84 34.27 -38.14 -13.64
CA THR A 84 34.89 -36.82 -13.78
C THR A 84 35.14 -36.49 -15.25
N LEU A 85 35.62 -37.44 -16.05
CA LEU A 85 35.81 -37.25 -17.49
C LEU A 85 34.48 -36.94 -18.20
N GLY A 86 33.41 -37.68 -17.88
CA GLY A 86 32.08 -37.45 -18.44
C GLY A 86 31.53 -36.05 -18.10
N ILE A 87 31.60 -35.66 -16.82
CA ILE A 87 31.17 -34.33 -16.36
C ILE A 87 32.05 -33.24 -17.01
N THR A 88 33.36 -33.45 -17.08
CA THR A 88 34.29 -32.49 -17.70
C THR A 88 33.99 -32.31 -19.18
N ALA A 89 33.75 -33.39 -19.94
CA ALA A 89 33.38 -33.30 -21.34
C ALA A 89 32.04 -32.58 -21.55
N PHE A 90 31.06 -32.86 -20.69
CA PHE A 90 29.77 -32.18 -20.71
C PHE A 90 29.88 -30.68 -20.40
N LEU A 91 30.57 -30.32 -19.32
CA LEU A 91 30.80 -28.93 -18.94
C LEU A 91 31.62 -28.18 -19.99
N LEU A 92 32.62 -28.83 -20.61
CA LEU A 92 33.39 -28.25 -21.70
C LEU A 92 32.52 -28.00 -22.94
N ALA A 93 31.60 -28.92 -23.27
CA ALA A 93 30.64 -28.72 -24.35
C ALA A 93 29.68 -27.56 -24.07
N LEU A 94 29.20 -27.42 -22.83
CA LEU A 94 28.39 -26.27 -22.40
C LEU A 94 29.19 -24.97 -22.45
N ALA A 95 30.43 -24.97 -21.98
CA ALA A 95 31.30 -23.80 -22.03
C ALA A 95 31.59 -23.36 -23.46
N TYR A 96 31.88 -24.32 -24.34
CA TYR A 96 32.03 -24.06 -25.77
C TYR A 96 30.74 -23.49 -26.38
N ARG A 97 29.58 -24.03 -26.01
CA ARG A 97 28.29 -23.54 -26.48
C ARG A 97 27.96 -22.13 -25.99
N SER A 98 28.21 -21.84 -24.72
CA SER A 98 28.05 -20.50 -24.13
C SER A 98 28.97 -19.50 -24.83
N TRP A 99 30.25 -19.84 -25.01
CA TRP A 99 31.19 -18.99 -25.74
C TRP A 99 30.75 -18.70 -27.18
N GLN A 100 30.19 -19.70 -27.88
CA GLN A 100 29.65 -19.51 -29.23
C GLN A 100 28.45 -18.54 -29.27
N LEU A 101 27.62 -18.50 -28.21
CA LEU A 101 26.40 -17.69 -28.15
C LEU A 101 26.68 -16.27 -27.63
N GLU A 102 27.52 -16.13 -26.60
CA GLU A 102 27.71 -14.88 -25.84
C GLU A 102 29.09 -14.23 -26.10
N GLY A 103 30.03 -14.95 -26.72
CA GLY A 103 31.38 -14.47 -27.03
C GLY A 103 32.33 -14.36 -25.82
N ASN A 104 31.86 -14.73 -24.64
CA ASN A 104 32.65 -14.85 -23.41
C ASN A 104 32.18 -16.07 -22.60
N ASP A 105 32.96 -16.50 -21.60
CA ASP A 105 32.65 -17.63 -20.73
C ASP A 105 32.36 -17.18 -19.28
N GLU A 106 31.97 -15.92 -19.08
CA GLU A 106 31.69 -15.35 -17.77
C GLU A 106 30.22 -15.57 -17.40
N VAL A 107 29.98 -16.15 -16.22
CA VAL A 107 28.62 -16.32 -15.69
C VAL A 107 28.06 -14.94 -15.33
N GLN A 108 27.07 -14.48 -16.11
CA GLN A 108 26.44 -13.17 -15.91
C GLN A 108 25.40 -13.19 -14.78
N ASP A 109 25.30 -12.05 -14.08
CA ASP A 109 24.19 -11.80 -13.16
C ASP A 109 22.92 -11.49 -13.97
N ASP A 110 21.80 -12.13 -13.62
CA ASP A 110 20.54 -11.90 -14.34
C ASP A 110 20.05 -10.44 -14.16
N ALA A 111 19.71 -9.79 -15.28
CA ALA A 111 19.18 -8.44 -15.29
C ALA A 111 17.83 -8.33 -14.55
N GLU A 112 17.06 -9.41 -14.54
CA GLU A 112 15.81 -9.51 -13.79
C GLU A 112 16.05 -9.56 -12.28
N ASP A 113 17.01 -10.36 -11.83
CA ASP A 113 17.43 -10.42 -10.43
C ASP A 113 17.95 -9.07 -9.93
N LEU A 114 18.73 -8.38 -10.76
CA LEU A 114 19.21 -7.03 -10.45
C LEU A 114 18.05 -6.02 -10.33
N ARG A 115 17.03 -6.12 -11.19
CA ARG A 115 15.82 -5.27 -11.12
C ARG A 115 14.98 -5.52 -9.87
N ILE A 116 14.84 -6.79 -9.48
CA ILE A 116 14.16 -7.20 -8.25
C ILE A 116 14.92 -6.70 -7.03
N ALA A 117 16.24 -6.88 -6.99
CA ALA A 117 17.12 -6.41 -5.92
C ALA A 117 17.10 -4.88 -5.76
N GLN A 118 17.07 -4.14 -6.88
CA GLN A 118 16.93 -2.67 -6.88
C GLN A 118 15.52 -2.20 -6.50
N GLY A 119 14.54 -3.11 -6.48
CA GLY A 119 13.17 -2.87 -6.04
C GLY A 119 12.39 -1.94 -6.98
N GLU A 120 12.73 -1.92 -8.27
CA GLU A 120 12.12 -1.02 -9.26
C GLU A 120 10.59 -1.23 -9.34
N GLY A 121 10.13 -2.50 -9.30
CA GLY A 121 8.72 -2.84 -9.23
C GLY A 121 8.02 -2.25 -7.99
N ARG A 122 8.61 -2.40 -6.80
CA ARG A 122 8.07 -1.85 -5.54
C ARG A 122 8.05 -0.31 -5.53
N ARG A 123 9.06 0.33 -6.12
CA ARG A 123 9.14 1.81 -6.20
C ARG A 123 8.06 2.38 -7.12
N ALA A 124 7.86 1.80 -8.30
CA ALA A 124 6.83 2.24 -9.26
C ALA A 124 5.42 2.14 -8.67
N VAL A 125 5.10 1.01 -8.03
CA VAL A 125 3.79 0.78 -7.36
C VAL A 125 3.59 1.77 -6.21
N ARG A 126 4.62 2.00 -5.39
CA ARG A 126 4.56 2.98 -4.29
C ARG A 126 4.32 4.41 -4.80
N GLN A 127 4.95 4.80 -5.90
CA GLN A 127 4.75 6.13 -6.49
C GLN A 127 3.33 6.33 -7.03
N ARG A 128 2.77 5.34 -7.75
CA ARG A 128 1.37 5.38 -8.21
C ARG A 128 0.42 5.56 -7.04
N PHE A 129 0.61 4.78 -5.98
CA PHE A 129 -0.20 4.90 -4.76
C PHE A 129 -0.14 6.30 -4.13
N LEU A 130 1.06 6.89 -4.02
CA LEU A 130 1.22 8.23 -3.46
C LEU A 130 0.52 9.30 -4.32
N LYS A 131 0.59 9.19 -5.65
CA LYS A 131 -0.11 10.10 -6.59
C LYS A 131 -1.63 9.99 -6.44
N GLU A 132 -2.16 8.77 -6.41
CA GLU A 132 -3.60 8.54 -6.28
C GLU A 132 -4.14 9.02 -4.92
N ARG A 133 -3.39 8.77 -3.84
CA ARG A 133 -3.74 9.27 -2.50
C ARG A 133 -3.71 10.79 -2.41
N ARG A 134 -2.79 11.46 -3.13
CA ARG A 134 -2.75 12.92 -3.23
C ARG A 134 -3.97 13.45 -4.00
N ARG A 135 -4.33 12.83 -5.13
CA ARG A 135 -5.52 13.18 -5.93
C ARG A 135 -6.80 13.07 -5.10
N LEU A 136 -7.02 11.93 -4.44
CA LEU A 136 -8.19 11.73 -3.58
C LEU A 136 -8.28 12.77 -2.45
N ARG A 137 -7.15 13.14 -1.84
CA ARG A 137 -7.13 14.20 -0.81
C ARG A 137 -7.43 15.59 -1.36
N ALA A 138 -7.09 15.87 -2.61
CA ALA A 138 -7.43 17.13 -3.27
C ALA A 138 -8.94 17.17 -3.59
N ASP A 139 -9.49 16.08 -4.13
CA ASP A 139 -10.91 15.98 -4.47
C ASP A 139 -11.80 16.11 -3.23
N ILE A 140 -11.46 15.43 -2.13
CA ILE A 140 -12.20 15.56 -0.86
C ILE A 140 -12.16 17.00 -0.33
N ARG A 141 -11.03 17.70 -0.49
CA ARG A 141 -10.91 19.10 -0.08
C ARG A 141 -11.79 20.02 -0.92
N ARG A 142 -11.82 19.83 -2.24
CA ARG A 142 -12.70 20.56 -3.16
C ARG A 142 -14.17 20.33 -2.82
N GLN A 143 -14.59 19.08 -2.68
CA GLN A 143 -15.98 18.74 -2.34
C GLN A 143 -16.43 19.35 -1.00
N ARG A 144 -15.54 19.41 0.00
CA ARG A 144 -15.83 20.08 1.28
C ARG A 144 -15.98 21.59 1.10
N ALA A 145 -15.10 22.22 0.35
CA ALA A 145 -15.14 23.66 0.09
C ALA A 145 -16.40 24.06 -0.69
N GLU A 146 -16.76 23.29 -1.72
CA GLU A 146 -18.00 23.48 -2.50
C GLU A 146 -19.23 23.38 -1.59
N LEU A 147 -19.33 22.32 -0.77
CA LEU A 147 -20.44 22.16 0.16
C LEU A 147 -20.52 23.31 1.16
N GLN A 148 -19.37 23.73 1.71
CA GLN A 148 -19.32 24.82 2.67
C GLN A 148 -19.72 26.16 2.05
N ALA A 149 -19.38 26.40 0.78
CA ALA A 149 -19.84 27.55 0.03
C ALA A 149 -21.36 27.51 -0.20
N THR A 150 -21.93 26.34 -0.53
CA THR A 150 -23.38 26.17 -0.66
C THR A 150 -24.12 26.43 0.66
N ILE A 151 -23.62 25.89 1.77
CA ILE A 151 -24.20 26.12 3.11
C ILE A 151 -24.11 27.62 3.45
N ALA A 152 -22.95 28.25 3.27
CA ALA A 152 -22.78 29.68 3.57
C ALA A 152 -23.69 30.58 2.72
N ALA A 153 -23.92 30.24 1.45
CA ALA A 153 -24.85 30.97 0.58
C ALA A 153 -26.31 30.83 1.05
N ALA A 154 -26.72 29.63 1.47
CA ALA A 154 -28.04 29.39 2.05
C ALA A 154 -28.22 30.16 3.38
N ASP A 155 -27.23 30.08 4.28
CA ASP A 155 -27.23 30.80 5.56
C ASP A 155 -27.38 32.32 5.36
N ALA A 156 -26.74 32.89 4.33
CA ALA A 156 -26.84 34.31 4.01
C ALA A 156 -28.25 34.71 3.53
N GLN A 157 -28.89 33.88 2.70
CA GLN A 157 -30.28 34.10 2.26
C GLN A 157 -31.25 34.02 3.44
N GLU A 158 -31.09 33.01 4.30
CA GLU A 158 -31.92 32.82 5.48
C GLU A 158 -31.75 33.97 6.49
N LEU A 159 -30.52 34.46 6.71
CA LEU A 159 -30.27 35.63 7.56
C LEU A 159 -31.00 36.88 7.06
N ALA A 160 -31.07 37.08 5.74
CA ALA A 160 -31.82 38.16 5.13
C ALA A 160 -33.34 38.01 5.35
N GLU A 161 -33.89 36.80 5.22
CA GLU A 161 -35.30 36.52 5.53
C GLU A 161 -35.62 36.70 7.02
N GLN A 162 -34.75 36.21 7.91
CA GLN A 162 -34.91 36.41 9.35
C GLN A 162 -34.87 37.90 9.73
N ALA A 163 -33.99 38.68 9.09
CA ALA A 163 -33.92 40.13 9.28
C ALA A 163 -35.22 40.81 8.82
N ARG A 164 -35.79 40.39 7.68
CA ARG A 164 -37.08 40.88 7.18
C ARG A 164 -38.22 40.58 8.16
N ILE A 165 -38.35 39.33 8.62
CA ILE A 165 -39.39 38.94 9.60
C ILE A 165 -39.22 39.70 10.92
N LYS A 166 -37.98 39.88 11.39
CA LYS A 166 -37.70 40.69 12.60
C LYS A 166 -38.09 42.15 12.39
N ALA A 167 -37.80 42.73 11.23
CA ALA A 167 -38.20 44.09 10.90
C ALA A 167 -39.73 44.25 10.86
N GLU A 168 -40.46 43.29 10.29
CA GLU A 168 -41.93 43.25 10.33
C GLU A 168 -42.47 43.19 11.76
N ILE A 169 -41.88 42.35 12.62
CA ILE A 169 -42.24 42.29 14.05
C ILE A 169 -41.95 43.62 14.73
N ALA A 170 -40.79 44.23 14.50
CA ALA A 170 -40.41 45.50 15.11
C ALA A 170 -41.33 46.65 14.65
N ALA A 171 -41.71 46.68 13.37
CA ALA A 171 -42.68 47.64 12.83
C ALA A 171 -44.06 47.47 13.48
N ALA A 172 -44.55 46.23 13.59
CA ALA A 172 -45.81 45.93 14.27
C ALA A 172 -45.77 46.31 15.77
N GLN A 173 -44.62 46.12 16.44
CA GLN A 173 -44.40 46.57 17.82
C GLN A 173 -44.41 48.11 17.94
N ALA A 174 -43.80 48.82 16.98
CA ALA A 174 -43.79 50.27 16.95
C ALA A 174 -45.18 50.86 16.68
N GLU A 175 -45.97 50.25 15.78
CA GLU A 175 -47.38 50.60 15.60
C GLU A 175 -48.17 50.40 16.89
N LEU A 176 -48.02 49.24 17.53
CA LEU A 176 -48.68 48.93 18.81
C LEU A 176 -48.36 50.00 19.87
N ALA A 177 -47.09 50.39 20.01
CA ALA A 177 -46.65 51.41 20.95
C ALA A 177 -47.24 52.81 20.66
N ARG A 178 -47.36 53.20 19.37
CA ARG A 178 -48.02 54.46 18.99
C ARG A 178 -49.50 54.45 19.35
N PHE A 179 -50.18 53.31 19.16
CA PHE A 179 -51.57 53.15 19.59
C PHE A 179 -51.73 53.20 21.11
N GLU A 180 -50.81 52.61 21.87
CA GLU A 180 -50.81 52.67 23.33
C GLU A 180 -50.63 54.11 23.85
N VAL A 181 -49.69 54.89 23.29
CA VAL A 181 -49.48 56.31 23.66
C VAL A 181 -50.69 57.19 23.28
N ALA A 182 -51.23 57.02 22.07
CA ALA A 182 -52.44 57.75 21.65
C ALA A 182 -53.68 57.42 22.50
N ALA A 183 -53.73 56.21 23.09
CA ALA A 183 -54.76 55.79 24.03
C ALA A 183 -54.56 56.35 25.46
N GLU A 184 -53.36 56.83 25.80
CA GLU A 184 -53.07 57.49 27.07
C GLU A 184 -53.34 59.01 26.99
N ASP A 185 -52.98 59.67 25.88
CA ASP A 185 -53.21 61.12 25.67
C ASP A 185 -54.69 61.49 25.45
N GLY A 186 -55.52 60.55 24.96
CA GLY A 186 -56.94 60.80 24.69
C GLY A 186 -57.89 60.69 25.90
N ARG A 187 -57.37 60.57 27.14
CA ARG A 187 -58.18 60.36 28.36
C ARG A 187 -58.60 61.62 29.11
N SER A 188 -58.41 62.81 28.54
CA SER A 188 -58.98 64.05 29.08
C SER A 188 -59.99 64.62 28.09
N ASP A 189 -61.27 64.32 28.29
CA ASP A 189 -62.31 65.34 28.39
C ASP A 189 -63.68 64.68 28.56
N GLU A 190 -64.38 65.19 29.57
CA GLU A 190 -65.63 64.69 30.09
C GLU A 190 -66.82 65.30 29.32
N GLN A 191 -67.86 64.47 29.09
CA GLN A 191 -69.30 64.79 28.92
C GLN A 191 -70.00 64.51 27.56
N SER A 192 -71.21 63.95 27.71
CA SER A 192 -72.30 63.60 26.77
C SER A 192 -72.45 62.10 26.40
N GLU A 193 -73.66 61.55 26.55
CA GLU A 193 -73.99 60.11 26.33
C GLU A 193 -73.70 59.60 24.90
N GLU A 194 -73.74 60.50 23.91
CA GLU A 194 -73.38 60.19 22.52
C GLU A 194 -71.86 60.04 22.34
N THR A 195 -71.08 60.82 23.10
CA THR A 195 -69.61 60.71 23.22
C THR A 195 -69.22 59.38 23.86
N VAL A 196 -69.98 58.91 24.86
CA VAL A 196 -69.73 57.61 25.52
C VAL A 196 -69.91 56.45 24.55
N ARG A 197 -70.94 56.45 23.69
CA ARG A 197 -71.11 55.42 22.65
C ARG A 197 -69.98 55.44 21.63
N GLN A 198 -69.62 56.61 21.10
CA GLN A 198 -68.51 56.74 20.16
C GLN A 198 -67.17 56.36 20.78
N LEU A 199 -66.94 56.71 22.05
CA LEU A 199 -65.76 56.28 22.81
C LEU A 199 -65.74 54.77 23.00
N THR A 200 -66.87 54.14 23.31
CA THR A 200 -66.96 52.69 23.50
C THR A 200 -66.71 51.94 22.19
N ASP A 201 -67.30 52.38 21.08
CA ASP A 201 -67.04 51.82 19.74
C ASP A 201 -65.58 52.02 19.31
N ARG A 202 -65.01 53.18 19.61
CA ARG A 202 -63.59 53.47 19.36
C ARG A 202 -62.67 52.63 20.24
N GLN A 203 -63.04 52.41 21.51
CA GLN A 203 -62.31 51.54 22.43
C GLN A 203 -62.34 50.08 21.96
N GLN A 204 -63.52 49.60 21.52
CA GLN A 204 -63.70 48.24 21.02
C GLN A 204 -62.93 48.01 19.72
N SER A 205 -62.94 49.00 18.81
CA SER A 205 -62.12 48.99 17.58
C SER A 205 -60.63 48.92 17.90
N MET A 206 -60.18 49.70 18.89
CA MET A 206 -58.79 49.73 19.34
C MET A 206 -58.35 48.40 19.98
N VAL A 207 -59.21 47.78 20.80
CA VAL A 207 -58.99 46.44 21.38
C VAL A 207 -58.87 45.38 20.29
N ASN A 208 -59.71 45.45 19.26
CA ASN A 208 -59.64 44.54 18.11
C ASN A 208 -58.33 44.70 17.33
N GLN A 209 -57.89 45.95 17.08
CA GLN A 209 -56.62 46.24 16.39
C GLN A 209 -55.40 45.76 17.18
N VAL A 210 -55.36 46.00 18.50
CA VAL A 210 -54.28 45.51 19.38
C VAL A 210 -54.24 43.98 19.41
N THR A 211 -55.41 43.33 19.42
CA THR A 211 -55.52 41.87 19.39
C THR A 211 -55.00 41.29 18.07
N GLU A 212 -55.32 41.94 16.94
CA GLU A 212 -54.81 41.56 15.63
C GLU A 212 -53.27 41.68 15.55
N LEU A 213 -52.72 42.81 16.01
CA LEU A 213 -51.27 43.05 16.03
C LEU A 213 -50.52 42.04 16.92
N ARG A 214 -51.04 41.72 18.10
CA ARG A 214 -50.49 40.65 18.97
C ARG A 214 -50.55 39.28 18.28
N GLY A 215 -51.61 39.01 17.51
CA GLY A 215 -51.75 37.82 16.68
C GLY A 215 -50.67 37.72 15.60
N ARG A 216 -50.40 38.80 14.88
CA ARG A 216 -49.33 38.89 13.86
C ARG A 216 -47.95 38.63 14.46
N ILE A 217 -47.62 39.22 15.61
CA ILE A 217 -46.34 39.01 16.31
C ILE A 217 -46.16 37.53 16.72
N ARG A 218 -47.22 36.88 17.23
CA ARG A 218 -47.18 35.46 17.61
C ARG A 218 -46.90 34.56 16.41
N LEU A 219 -47.58 34.82 15.28
CA LEU A 219 -47.35 34.12 14.01
C LEU A 219 -45.91 34.32 13.50
N GLY A 220 -45.40 35.55 13.52
CA GLY A 220 -44.02 35.85 13.13
C GLY A 220 -42.99 35.09 13.97
N ARG A 221 -43.16 35.05 15.30
CA ARG A 221 -42.29 34.27 16.20
C ARG A 221 -42.34 32.76 15.93
N LYS A 222 -43.52 32.23 15.55
CA LYS A 222 -43.68 30.81 15.21
C LYS A 222 -42.94 30.47 13.91
N ARG A 223 -43.12 31.28 12.85
CA ARG A 223 -42.41 31.12 11.57
C ARG A 223 -40.88 31.12 11.74
N LEU A 224 -40.35 32.01 12.57
CA LEU A 224 -38.91 32.08 12.86
C LEU A 224 -38.37 30.80 13.53
N ARG A 225 -39.16 30.17 14.41
CA ARG A 225 -38.76 28.91 15.06
C ARG A 225 -38.80 27.72 14.10
N GLU A 226 -39.74 27.73 13.16
CA GLU A 226 -39.89 26.69 12.13
C GLU A 226 -38.74 26.73 11.12
N HIS A 227 -38.39 27.91 10.60
CA HIS A 227 -37.21 28.09 9.73
C HIS A 227 -35.94 27.54 10.40
N ARG A 228 -35.59 28.01 11.60
CA ARG A 228 -34.39 27.52 12.34
C ARG A 228 -34.34 26.02 12.61
N ARG A 229 -35.49 25.32 12.57
CA ARG A 229 -35.53 23.85 12.70
C ARG A 229 -35.32 23.19 11.34
N ALA A 230 -35.90 23.74 10.28
CA ALA A 230 -35.70 23.29 8.91
C ALA A 230 -34.23 23.43 8.47
N ASP A 231 -33.59 24.58 8.74
CA ASP A 231 -32.20 24.85 8.35
C ASP A 231 -31.25 23.81 8.94
N ARG A 232 -31.37 23.57 10.26
CA ARG A 232 -30.58 22.55 10.96
C ARG A 232 -30.85 21.13 10.47
N ALA A 233 -32.03 20.84 9.91
CA ALA A 233 -32.32 19.54 9.33
C ALA A 233 -31.66 19.39 7.95
N ALA A 234 -31.79 20.40 7.09
CA ALA A 234 -31.19 20.45 5.76
C ALA A 234 -29.66 20.36 5.81
N GLU A 235 -29.01 21.15 6.69
CA GLU A 235 -27.55 21.11 6.86
C GLU A 235 -27.07 19.70 7.28
N ARG A 236 -27.82 19.05 8.18
CA ARG A 236 -27.51 17.67 8.62
C ARG A 236 -27.61 16.67 7.47
N GLU A 237 -28.56 16.82 6.56
CA GLU A 237 -28.70 15.94 5.39
C GLU A 237 -27.55 16.10 4.40
N LEU A 238 -27.19 17.34 4.07
CA LEU A 238 -26.03 17.66 3.24
C LEU A 238 -24.73 17.02 3.76
N TRP A 239 -24.48 17.15 5.07
CA TRP A 239 -23.33 16.50 5.71
C TRP A 239 -23.40 14.97 5.73
N ARG A 240 -24.60 14.37 5.81
CA ARG A 240 -24.77 12.91 5.71
C ARG A 240 -24.44 12.42 4.31
N GLU A 241 -24.92 13.11 3.27
CA GLU A 241 -24.64 12.77 1.88
C GLU A 241 -23.17 12.87 1.55
N LEU A 242 -22.50 13.96 1.93
CA LEU A 242 -21.06 14.11 1.74
C LEU A 242 -20.28 12.97 2.41
N ARG A 243 -20.65 12.61 3.65
CA ARG A 243 -20.05 11.47 4.36
C ARG A 243 -20.31 10.13 3.67
N ARG A 244 -21.45 9.94 2.99
CA ARG A 244 -21.73 8.75 2.19
C ARG A 244 -20.85 8.72 0.93
N ARG A 245 -20.73 9.84 0.21
CA ARG A 245 -19.88 9.97 -0.99
C ARG A 245 -18.39 9.75 -0.68
N ILE A 246 -17.87 10.38 0.38
CA ILE A 246 -16.47 10.18 0.79
C ILE A 246 -16.20 8.72 1.19
N ARG A 247 -17.15 8.08 1.90
CA ARG A 247 -17.02 6.66 2.26
C ARG A 247 -17.03 5.74 1.04
N SER A 248 -17.89 5.99 0.06
CA SER A 248 -17.95 5.18 -1.16
C SER A 248 -16.68 5.36 -2.00
N GLN A 249 -16.17 6.59 -2.17
CA GLN A 249 -14.89 6.85 -2.85
C GLN A 249 -13.72 6.14 -2.15
N ARG A 250 -13.64 6.22 -0.81
CA ARG A 250 -12.60 5.51 -0.05
C ARG A 250 -12.71 3.99 -0.19
N ARG A 251 -13.92 3.43 -0.24
CA ARG A 251 -14.13 1.99 -0.46
C ARG A 251 -13.69 1.58 -1.87
N LYS A 252 -14.08 2.32 -2.91
CA LYS A 252 -13.65 2.07 -4.29
C LYS A 252 -12.12 2.11 -4.42
N ALA A 253 -11.48 3.15 -3.87
CA ALA A 253 -10.02 3.27 -3.87
C ALA A 253 -9.33 2.11 -3.11
N ARG A 254 -9.92 1.60 -2.03
CA ARG A 254 -9.38 0.42 -1.33
C ARG A 254 -9.55 -0.86 -2.15
N GLN A 255 -10.65 -1.01 -2.88
CA GLN A 255 -10.90 -2.18 -3.72
C GLN A 255 -9.96 -2.21 -4.93
N THR A 256 -9.76 -1.08 -5.61
CA THR A 256 -8.79 -0.99 -6.72
C THR A 256 -7.38 -1.32 -6.24
N MET A 257 -7.00 -0.81 -5.06
CA MET A 257 -5.72 -1.11 -4.42
C MET A 257 -5.53 -2.60 -4.09
N ARG A 258 -6.58 -3.30 -3.65
CA ARG A 258 -6.52 -4.74 -3.37
C ARG A 258 -6.40 -5.53 -4.67
N ALA A 259 -7.23 -5.21 -5.66
CA ALA A 259 -7.20 -5.88 -6.95
C ALA A 259 -5.85 -5.71 -7.68
N GLU A 260 -5.24 -4.53 -7.61
CA GLU A 260 -3.92 -4.28 -8.22
C GLU A 260 -2.81 -5.06 -7.49
N ARG A 261 -2.86 -5.16 -6.15
CA ARG A 261 -1.94 -6.02 -5.38
C ARG A 261 -2.09 -7.50 -5.73
N GLU A 262 -3.31 -8.00 -5.85
CA GLU A 262 -3.58 -9.39 -6.24
C GLU A 262 -3.15 -9.70 -7.68
N ARG A 263 -3.19 -8.71 -8.58
CA ARG A 263 -2.65 -8.85 -9.95
C ARG A 263 -1.13 -8.93 -9.93
N LEU A 264 -0.48 -8.07 -9.15
CA LEU A 264 0.98 -8.07 -9.03
C LEU A 264 1.48 -9.37 -8.37
N ALA A 265 0.82 -9.84 -7.32
CA ALA A 265 1.16 -11.12 -6.70
C ALA A 265 1.01 -12.30 -7.67
N ARG A 266 -0.04 -12.30 -8.51
CA ARG A 266 -0.20 -13.30 -9.57
C ARG A 266 0.82 -13.19 -10.70
N ALA A 267 1.29 -11.98 -11.02
CA ALA A 267 2.35 -11.79 -12.00
C ALA A 267 3.69 -12.32 -11.45
N GLU A 268 4.01 -12.00 -10.18
CA GLU A 268 5.19 -12.56 -9.48
C GLU A 268 5.12 -14.10 -9.42
N ASP A 269 3.97 -14.69 -9.08
CA ASP A 269 3.79 -16.16 -9.07
C ASP A 269 3.87 -16.79 -10.48
N SER A 270 3.43 -16.08 -11.52
CA SER A 270 3.48 -16.57 -12.91
C SER A 270 4.87 -16.50 -13.52
N GLU A 271 5.68 -15.49 -13.15
CA GLU A 271 7.09 -15.41 -13.57
C GLU A 271 7.93 -16.50 -12.88
N LEU A 272 7.58 -16.90 -11.65
CA LEU A 272 8.19 -18.05 -10.98
C LEU A 272 7.83 -19.41 -11.58
N GLN A 273 6.75 -19.51 -12.38
CA GLN A 273 6.28 -20.75 -13.02
C GLN A 273 6.61 -20.85 -14.51
N GLY A 274 7.27 -19.85 -15.10
CA GLY A 274 7.44 -19.74 -16.55
C GLY A 274 8.89 -19.63 -17.00
N ASN A 275 9.66 -20.72 -16.87
CA ASN A 275 10.76 -21.03 -17.79
C ASN A 275 11.12 -22.53 -17.69
N ASP A 276 10.26 -23.38 -18.26
CA ASP A 276 10.57 -24.78 -18.63
C ASP A 276 10.57 -24.87 -20.17
#